data_AF-A0A0A0DDI5-F1
#
_entry.id   AF-A0A0A0DDI5-F1
#
_cell.length_a   1.000
_cell.length_b   1.000
_cell.length_c   1.000
_cell.angle_alpha   90.00
_cell.angle_beta   90.00
_cell.angle_gamma   90.00
#
_symmetry.space_group_name_H-M   'P 1'
#
loop_
_entity.id
_entity.type
_entity.pdbx_description
1 polymer ?
#
loop_
_entity_poly.entity_id
_entity_poly.type
_entity_poly.pdbx_seq_one_letter_code
_entity_poly.pdbx_strand_id
1 'polypeptide(L)'
;MAEMLFNLVSFIPLGVCLPLVKSPWSRWKIAGAGLLLSLFYECLQYILAIGATDMTDLILNTLGVCVGLLIYPLFKKVLKSQTRKWVNIIGMIVLGLAYLILLLLIVIGV
;
A
#
# COMPACT_ATOMS: atom_id res chain seq x y z
N MET A 1 -9.48 16.10 -2.63
CA MET A 1 -10.15 15.03 -3.43
C MET A 1 -9.15 14.11 -4.10
N ALA A 2 -8.22 14.62 -4.91
CA ALA A 2 -7.19 13.80 -5.55
C ALA A 2 -6.29 13.09 -4.52
N GLU A 3 -5.79 13.82 -3.51
CA GLU A 3 -4.96 13.29 -2.40
C GLU A 3 -5.61 12.10 -1.69
N MET A 4 -6.89 12.25 -1.32
CA MET A 4 -7.69 11.16 -0.74
C MET A 4 -7.72 9.90 -1.62
N LEU A 5 -7.88 10.07 -2.93
CA LEU A 5 -7.88 8.95 -3.88
C LEU A 5 -6.49 8.31 -3.97
N PHE A 6 -5.43 9.12 -3.97
CA PHE A 6 -4.05 8.63 -3.97
C PHE A 6 -3.72 7.83 -2.71
N ASN A 7 -4.13 8.29 -1.53
CA ASN A 7 -3.93 7.58 -0.26
C ASN A 7 -4.61 6.21 -0.28
N LEU A 8 -5.88 6.16 -0.70
CA LEU A 8 -6.59 4.90 -0.87
C LEU A 8 -5.91 3.96 -1.87
N VAL A 9 -5.55 4.44 -3.06
CA VAL A 9 -4.95 3.61 -4.12
C VAL A 9 -3.55 3.12 -3.73
N SER A 10 -2.76 3.95 -3.03
CA SER A 10 -1.38 3.63 -2.63
C SER A 10 -1.30 2.46 -1.65
N PHE A 11 -2.35 2.22 -0.86
CA PHE A 11 -2.40 1.11 0.09
C PHE A 11 -3.03 -0.17 -0.48
N ILE A 12 -3.63 -0.14 -1.69
CA ILE A 12 -4.15 -1.34 -2.36
C ILE A 12 -3.07 -2.41 -2.58
N PRO A 13 -1.87 -2.09 -3.12
CA PRO A 13 -0.80 -3.07 -3.29
C PRO A 13 -0.41 -3.76 -1.98
N LEU A 14 -0.41 -3.04 -0.86
CA LEU A 14 -0.12 -3.60 0.45
C LEU A 14 -1.14 -4.68 0.84
N GLY A 15 -2.44 -4.42 0.64
CA GLY A 15 -3.51 -5.39 0.89
C GLY A 15 -3.44 -6.63 -0.01
N VAL A 16 -2.93 -6.50 -1.23
CA VAL A 16 -2.71 -7.63 -2.17
C VAL A 16 -1.48 -8.45 -1.77
N CYS A 17 -0.41 -7.79 -1.31
CA CYS A 17 0.87 -8.42 -1.01
C CYS A 17 0.92 -9.09 0.38
N LEU A 18 0.28 -8.53 1.41
CA LEU A 18 0.32 -9.07 2.77
C LEU A 18 -0.15 -10.54 2.89
N PRO A 19 -1.21 -11.00 2.20
CA PRO A 19 -1.59 -12.41 2.17
C PRO A 19 -0.52 -13.38 1.64
N LEU A 20 0.51 -12.88 0.93
CA LEU A 20 1.59 -13.69 0.36
C LEU A 20 2.80 -13.82 1.30
N VAL A 21 2.81 -13.09 2.42
CA VAL A 21 3.82 -13.19 3.46
C VAL A 21 3.63 -14.51 4.22
N LYS A 22 4.73 -15.14 4.68
CA LYS A 22 4.68 -16.47 5.30
C LYS A 22 3.72 -16.50 6.52
N SER A 23 2.93 -17.57 6.59
CA SER A 23 1.80 -17.81 7.52
C SER A 23 0.51 -17.05 7.14
N PRO A 24 -0.66 -17.72 7.04
CA PRO A 24 -1.89 -17.06 6.64
C PRO A 24 -2.35 -16.12 7.75
N TRP A 25 -1.99 -14.84 7.63
CA TRP A 25 -2.57 -13.81 8.46
C TRP A 25 -4.09 -13.80 8.23
N SER A 26 -4.86 -13.72 9.31
CA SER A 26 -6.30 -13.54 9.18
C SER A 26 -6.57 -12.19 8.51
N ARG A 27 -7.73 -12.06 7.86
CA ARG A 27 -8.17 -10.83 7.21
C ARG A 27 -8.09 -9.61 8.15
N TRP A 28 -8.43 -9.83 9.42
CA TRP A 28 -8.34 -8.83 10.49
C TRP A 28 -6.91 -8.43 10.84
N LYS A 29 -5.97 -9.38 10.86
CA LYS A 29 -4.54 -9.06 11.07
C LYS A 29 -3.98 -8.21 9.93
N ILE A 30 -4.40 -8.47 8.70
CA ILE A 30 -3.97 -7.69 7.52
C ILE A 30 -4.55 -6.27 7.59
N ALA A 31 -5.85 -6.13 7.87
CA ALA A 31 -6.48 -4.82 8.05
C ALA A 31 -5.85 -4.05 9.23
N GLY A 32 -5.62 -4.72 10.36
CA GLY A 32 -4.96 -4.14 11.53
C GLY A 32 -3.52 -3.71 11.25
N ALA A 33 -2.77 -4.46 10.45
CA ALA A 33 -1.42 -4.07 10.02
C ALA A 33 -1.46 -2.83 9.10
N GLY A 34 -2.45 -2.74 8.22
CA GLY A 34 -2.71 -1.54 7.42
C GLY A 34 -3.00 -0.31 8.28
N LEU A 35 -3.86 -0.46 9.28
CA LEU A 35 -4.20 0.59 10.23
C LEU A 35 -2.98 1.04 11.04
N LEU A 36 -2.19 0.09 11.57
CA LEU A 36 -0.98 0.39 12.35
C LEU A 36 0.09 1.08 11.51
N LEU A 37 0.28 0.65 10.26
CA LEU A 37 1.21 1.30 9.34
C LEU A 37 0.76 2.73 9.01
N SER A 38 -0.55 2.90 8.76
CA SER A 38 -1.10 4.22 8.48
C SER A 38 -0.97 5.15 9.70
N LEU A 39 -1.27 4.65 10.90
CA LEU A 39 -1.06 5.40 12.15
C LEU A 39 0.40 5.76 12.37
N PHE A 40 1.32 4.86 12.02
CA PHE A 40 2.75 5.12 12.07
C PHE A 40 3.17 6.27 11.14
N TYR A 41 2.61 6.34 9.93
CA TYR A 41 2.86 7.46 9.01
C TYR A 41 2.36 8.79 9.59
N GLU A 42 1.14 8.84 10.10
CA GLU A 42 0.56 10.03 10.75
C GLU A 42 1.43 10.52 11.94
N CYS A 43 1.88 9.58 12.78
CA CYS A 43 2.78 9.88 13.89
C CYS A 43 4.14 10.43 13.41
N LEU A 44 4.71 9.87 12.33
CA LEU A 44 5.95 10.37 11.76
C LEU A 44 5.79 11.78 11.17
N GLN A 45 4.69 12.04 10.44
CA GLN A 45 4.38 13.36 9.91
C GLN A 45 4.28 14.41 11.03
N TYR A 46 3.62 14.05 12.12
CA TYR A 46 3.52 14.89 13.32
C TYR A 46 4.88 15.17 13.96
N ILE A 47 5.67 14.12 14.23
CA ILE A 47 6.97 14.24 14.93
C ILE A 47 8.00 15.02 14.08
N LEU A 48 8.02 14.78 12.77
CA LEU A 48 8.98 15.40 11.86
C LEU A 48 8.55 16.79 11.39
N ALA A 49 7.32 17.22 11.72
CA ALA A 49 6.72 18.48 11.26
C ALA A 49 6.76 18.67 9.73
N ILE A 50 6.70 17.57 8.98
CA ILE A 50 6.77 17.55 7.50
C ILE A 50 5.40 17.58 6.83
N GLY A 51 4.31 17.56 7.61
CA GLY A 51 2.94 17.58 7.09
C GLY A 51 1.90 17.76 8.20
N ALA A 52 0.63 17.88 7.80
CA ALA A 52 -0.49 17.90 8.73
C ALA A 52 -0.99 16.47 8.96
N THR A 53 -1.23 16.11 10.22
CA THR A 53 -1.90 14.86 10.57
C THR A 53 -3.37 14.93 10.14
N ASP A 54 -3.84 13.97 9.34
CA ASP A 54 -5.23 13.89 8.90
C ASP A 54 -5.81 12.49 9.17
N MET A 55 -6.82 12.45 10.04
CA MET A 55 -7.54 11.21 10.35
C MET A 55 -8.23 10.60 9.11
N THR A 56 -8.50 11.41 8.09
CA THR A 56 -9.05 10.95 6.82
C THR A 56 -8.06 10.05 6.08
N ASP A 57 -6.77 10.38 6.12
CA ASP A 57 -5.70 9.60 5.50
C ASP A 57 -5.52 8.27 6.21
N LEU A 58 -5.59 8.27 7.55
CA LEU A 58 -5.64 7.06 8.35
C LEU A 58 -6.73 6.08 7.86
N ILE A 59 -7.94 6.59 7.67
CA ILE A 59 -9.11 5.82 7.23
C ILE A 59 -8.91 5.33 5.80
N LEU A 60 -8.53 6.21 4.87
CA LEU A 60 -8.43 5.90 3.44
C LEU A 60 -7.32 4.88 3.15
N ASN A 61 -6.18 5.01 3.81
CA ASN A 61 -5.09 4.04 3.73
C ASN A 61 -5.54 2.66 4.23
N THR A 62 -6.25 2.62 5.36
CA THR A 62 -6.81 1.36 5.90
C THR A 62 -7.83 0.75 4.95
N LEU A 63 -8.71 1.57 4.36
CA LEU A 63 -9.65 1.13 3.31
C LEU A 63 -8.93 0.61 2.07
N GLY A 64 -7.84 1.25 1.66
CA GLY A 64 -6.97 0.79 0.58
C GLY A 64 -6.46 -0.64 0.81
N VAL A 65 -5.97 -0.93 2.03
CA VAL A 65 -5.57 -2.29 2.42
C VAL A 65 -6.74 -3.27 2.34
N CYS A 66 -7.91 -2.88 2.84
CA CYS A 66 -9.12 -3.70 2.76
C CYS A 66 -9.51 -3.99 1.31
N VAL A 67 -9.47 -2.99 0.42
CA VAL A 67 -9.72 -3.16 -1.01
C VAL A 67 -8.70 -4.10 -1.65
N GLY A 68 -7.41 -3.93 -1.36
CA GLY A 68 -6.36 -4.85 -1.82
C GLY A 68 -6.58 -6.30 -1.36
N LEU A 69 -7.01 -6.48 -0.11
CA LEU A 69 -7.35 -7.78 0.44
C LEU A 69 -8.53 -8.44 -0.29
N LEU A 70 -9.52 -7.65 -0.73
CA LEU A 70 -10.65 -8.12 -1.54
C LEU A 70 -10.23 -8.45 -2.98
N ILE A 71 -9.20 -7.79 -3.52
CA ILE A 71 -8.64 -8.06 -4.84
C ILE A 71 -7.76 -9.33 -4.85
N TYR A 72 -7.06 -9.63 -3.75
CA TYR A 72 -6.17 -10.79 -3.65
C TYR A 72 -6.79 -12.15 -4.10
N PRO A 73 -8.03 -12.51 -3.70
CA PRO A 73 -8.71 -13.71 -4.20
C PRO A 73 -8.86 -13.74 -5.73
N LEU A 74 -9.01 -12.60 -6.39
CA LEU A 74 -9.10 -12.51 -7.86
C LEU A 74 -7.76 -12.90 -8.49
N PHE A 75 -6.65 -12.34 -7.99
CA PHE A 75 -5.31 -12.76 -8.41
C PHE A 75 -5.08 -14.24 -8.17
N LYS A 76 -5.49 -14.77 -7.00
CA LYS A 76 -5.39 -16.20 -6.69
C LYS A 76 -6.18 -17.07 -7.66
N LYS A 77 -7.38 -16.63 -8.08
CA LYS A 77 -8.24 -17.35 -9.03
C LYS A 77 -7.64 -17.35 -10.44
N VAL A 78 -7.11 -16.22 -10.90
CA VAL A 78 -6.57 -16.04 -12.25
C VAL A 78 -5.17 -16.66 -12.39
N LEU A 79 -4.28 -16.38 -11.45
CA LEU A 79 -2.86 -16.75 -11.53
C LEU A 79 -2.53 -18.08 -10.85
N LYS A 80 -3.42 -18.61 -10.01
CA LYS A 80 -3.30 -19.91 -9.33
C LYS A 80 -1.95 -20.07 -8.62
N SER A 81 -1.16 -21.09 -8.95
CA SER A 81 0.16 -21.34 -8.36
C SER A 81 1.17 -20.21 -8.64
N GLN A 82 0.96 -19.45 -9.71
CA GLN A 82 1.85 -18.36 -10.13
C GLN A 82 1.53 -17.02 -9.45
N THR A 83 0.51 -16.96 -8.59
CA THR A 83 0.06 -15.72 -7.91
C THR A 83 1.22 -15.00 -7.24
N ARG A 84 2.01 -15.70 -6.44
CA ARG A 84 3.15 -15.11 -5.73
C ARG A 84 4.19 -14.54 -6.69
N LYS A 85 4.51 -15.26 -7.76
CA LYS A 85 5.50 -14.85 -8.75
C LYS A 85 5.08 -13.54 -9.44
N TRP A 86 3.85 -13.52 -9.96
CA TRP A 86 3.36 -12.36 -10.73
C TRP A 86 3.05 -11.15 -9.86
N VAL A 87 2.46 -11.33 -8.67
CA VAL A 87 2.25 -10.20 -7.73
C VAL A 87 3.59 -9.59 -7.34
N ASN A 88 4.61 -10.40 -7.07
CA ASN A 88 5.95 -9.88 -6.77
C ASN A 88 6.58 -9.16 -7.98
N ILE A 89 6.47 -9.70 -9.20
CA ILE A 89 6.98 -9.04 -10.41
C ILE A 89 6.31 -7.69 -10.62
N ILE A 90 4.97 -7.64 -10.56
CA ILE A 90 4.21 -6.39 -10.71
C ILE A 90 4.59 -5.40 -9.60
N GLY A 91 4.69 -5.86 -8.35
CA GLY A 91 5.11 -5.03 -7.22
C GLY A 91 6.50 -4.43 -7.42
N MET A 92 7.48 -5.24 -7.86
CA MET A 92 8.83 -4.74 -8.15
C MET A 92 8.84 -3.73 -9.30
N ILE A 93 8.05 -3.93 -10.36
CA ILE A 93 7.94 -2.98 -11.47
C ILE A 93 7.34 -1.66 -10.98
N VAL A 94 6.23 -1.69 -10.23
CA VAL A 94 5.57 -0.49 -9.71
C VAL A 94 6.50 0.29 -8.78
N LEU A 95 7.15 -0.38 -7.83
CA LEU A 95 8.11 0.26 -6.91
C LEU A 95 9.33 0.81 -7.65
N GLY A 96 9.85 0.06 -8.63
CA GLY A 96 10.98 0.50 -9.46
C GLY A 96 10.64 1.75 -10.27
N LEU A 97 9.47 1.78 -10.91
CA LEU A 97 9.00 2.96 -11.65
C LEU A 97 8.77 4.16 -10.73
N ALA A 98 8.16 3.96 -9.55
CA ALA A 98 7.97 5.03 -8.57
C ALA A 98 9.31 5.62 -8.11
N TYR A 99 10.31 4.77 -7.85
CA TYR A 99 11.66 5.21 -7.49
C TYR A 99 12.35 5.98 -8.63
N LEU A 100 12.23 5.50 -9.88
CA LEU A 100 12.78 6.18 -11.05
C LEU A 100 12.14 7.56 -11.27
N ILE A 101 10.82 7.67 -11.09
CA ILE A 101 10.10 8.94 -11.15
C ILE A 101 10.62 9.89 -10.06
N LEU A 102 10.75 9.40 -8.83
CA LEU A 102 11.29 10.19 -7.72
C LEU A 102 12.71 10.71 -8.00
N LEU A 103 13.60 9.85 -8.51
CA LEU A 103 14.95 10.27 -8.89
C LEU A 103 14.93 11.34 -9.98
N LEU A 104 14.06 11.18 -10.98
CA LEU A 104 13.93 12.16 -12.06
C LEU A 104 13.48 13.52 -11.51
N LEU A 105 12.48 13.55 -10.62
CA LEU A 105 12.00 14.77 -9.97
C LEU A 105 13.13 15.49 -9.21
N ILE A 106 13.91 14.74 -8.42
CA ILE A 106 15.06 15.28 -7.69
C ILE A 106 16.12 15.86 -8.66
N VAL A 107 16.39 15.18 -9.78
CA VAL A 107 17.40 15.63 -10.77
C VAL A 107 16.96 16.91 -11.48
N ILE A 108 15.67 17.07 -11.78
CA ILE A 108 15.14 18.30 -12.39
C ILE A 108 14.93 19.43 -11.39
N GLY A 109 15.24 19.21 -10.10
CA GLY A 109 15.15 20.22 -9.05
C GLY A 109 13.73 20.52 -8.57
N VAL A 110 12.81 19.56 -8.70
CA VAL A 110 11.47 19.58 -8.10
C VAL A 110 11.51 18.81 -6.79
#